data_AF-A0A836VCD7-F1
#
_entry.id   AF-A0A836VCD7-F1
#
_cell.length_a   1.000
_cell.length_b   1.000
_cell.length_c   1.000
_cell.angle_alpha   90.00
_cell.angle_beta   90.00
_cell.angle_gamma   90.00
#
_symmetry.space_group_name_H-M   'P 1'
#
loop_
_entity.id
_entity.type
_entity.pdbx_description
1 polymer ?
#
loop_
_entity_poly.entity_id
_entity_poly.type
_entity_poly.pdbx_seq_one_letter_code
_entity_poly.pdbx_strand_id
1 'polypeptide(L)'
;MSNGKTICTVCSYIYDESLGEPRQNLAPAVRFEDLPEKWRCPECGSNKDMFQPCSCVSLSIYEQTCVPHAKTKQAVTALTRGFTKETSVGEILAKYPGYACLFEQSGIDYCCGGKATLAEACQRKGLDVDAFIKKLDLASSENVNGEQDWTRASLKDLTEHLLVAYHDPLRLELSRIQALTEKVAQTHGRRHPEMIEVEELFARFKEEQELHMQKEELILFPSICAVESKKGRYTGCGNGLEQPIAMMTKEHDEASADLCRMRHLTNSFTPPADACNTFKALLYSLAQLESDMHQHVHKENNILFPRALHLFNAVTNESQSTAEAV
;
A
#
# COMPACT_ATOMS: atom_id res chain seq x y z
N MET A 1 -14.69 0.28 2.26
CA MET A 1 -14.80 1.54 3.05
C MET A 1 -13.85 1.48 4.25
N SER A 2 -13.06 2.54 4.49
CA SER A 2 -12.47 2.81 5.80
C SER A 2 -13.59 2.78 6.84
N ASN A 3 -13.38 2.18 8.03
CA ASN A 3 -14.39 1.94 9.07
C ASN A 3 -14.98 3.23 9.70
N GLY A 4 -15.47 4.20 8.92
CA GLY A 4 -15.90 5.51 9.39
C GLY A 4 -14.78 6.26 10.12
N LYS A 5 -13.53 6.07 9.71
CA LYS A 5 -12.36 6.67 10.37
C LYS A 5 -11.53 7.46 9.39
N THR A 6 -11.25 8.72 9.74
CA THR A 6 -10.43 9.65 8.97
C THR A 6 -9.37 10.26 9.88
N ILE A 7 -8.16 10.39 9.36
CA ILE A 7 -7.02 10.86 10.13
C ILE A 7 -6.50 12.19 9.63
N CYS A 8 -6.17 13.07 10.56
CA CYS A 8 -5.47 14.32 10.29
C CYS A 8 -4.02 14.04 9.89
N THR A 9 -3.60 14.43 8.70
CA THR A 9 -2.21 14.27 8.22
C THR A 9 -1.22 15.22 8.92
N VAL A 10 -1.72 16.22 9.65
CA VAL A 10 -0.90 17.20 10.39
C VAL A 10 -0.50 16.69 11.78
N CYS A 11 -1.42 16.03 12.49
CA CYS A 11 -1.20 15.63 13.90
C CYS A 11 -1.63 14.21 14.23
N SER A 12 -2.10 13.46 13.24
CA SER A 12 -2.56 12.07 13.37
C SER A 12 -3.76 11.87 14.30
N TYR A 13 -4.53 12.92 14.57
CA TYR A 13 -5.85 12.78 15.19
C TYR A 13 -6.77 11.95 14.28
N ILE A 14 -7.32 10.85 14.79
CA ILE A 14 -8.35 10.06 14.11
C ILE A 14 -9.72 10.54 14.56
N TYR A 15 -10.52 11.00 13.60
CA TYR A 15 -11.95 11.13 13.75
C TYR A 15 -12.61 9.77 13.52
N ASP A 16 -13.27 9.24 14.54
CA ASP A 16 -14.08 8.02 14.47
C ASP A 16 -15.55 8.42 14.45
N GLU A 17 -16.21 8.22 13.31
CA GLU A 17 -17.63 8.51 13.11
C GLU A 17 -18.50 7.81 14.16
N SER A 18 -18.12 6.62 14.64
CA SER A 18 -18.88 5.91 15.69
C SER A 18 -18.81 6.58 17.06
N LEU A 19 -17.83 7.45 17.28
CA LEU A 19 -17.64 8.18 18.53
C LEU A 19 -18.07 9.65 18.42
N GLY A 20 -17.97 10.24 17.22
CA GLY A 20 -18.10 11.67 17.01
C GLY A 20 -16.88 12.44 17.55
N GLU A 21 -17.08 13.65 18.06
CA GLU A 21 -16.04 14.41 18.77
C GLU A 21 -16.68 15.24 19.90
N PRO A 22 -16.77 14.66 21.10
CA PRO A 22 -17.44 15.28 22.25
C PRO A 22 -16.88 16.65 22.65
N ARG A 23 -15.57 16.90 22.48
CA ARG A 23 -14.94 18.19 22.84
C ARG A 23 -15.43 19.34 21.97
N GLN A 24 -15.96 19.03 20.80
CA GLN A 24 -16.51 19.98 19.85
C GLN A 24 -18.04 19.83 19.71
N ASN A 25 -18.68 19.09 20.63
CA ASN A 25 -20.12 18.81 20.63
C ASN A 25 -20.63 18.10 19.36
N LEU A 26 -19.82 17.20 18.79
CA LEU A 26 -20.22 16.34 17.68
C LEU A 26 -20.67 14.98 18.21
N ALA A 27 -21.93 14.65 17.94
CA ALA A 27 -22.52 13.37 18.34
C ALA A 27 -21.90 12.18 17.58
N PRO A 28 -21.99 10.97 18.14
CA PRO A 28 -21.75 9.72 17.41
C PRO A 28 -22.57 9.63 16.11
N ALA A 29 -22.06 8.84 15.17
CA ALA A 29 -22.59 8.57 13.84
C ALA A 29 -22.66 9.77 12.87
N VAL A 30 -21.97 10.88 13.16
CA VAL A 30 -21.77 11.96 12.19
C VAL A 30 -20.67 11.54 11.22
N ARG A 31 -20.95 11.52 9.91
CA ARG A 31 -19.93 11.16 8.91
C ARG A 31 -18.91 12.27 8.76
N PHE A 32 -17.65 11.93 8.44
CA PHE A 32 -16.61 12.93 8.24
C PHE A 32 -16.98 13.92 7.10
N GLU A 33 -17.60 13.40 6.05
CA GLU A 33 -18.13 14.20 4.93
C GLU A 33 -19.17 15.24 5.39
N ASP A 34 -20.02 14.86 6.36
CA ASP A 34 -21.10 15.69 6.90
C ASP A 34 -20.62 16.73 7.94
N LEU A 35 -19.35 16.68 8.35
CA LEU A 35 -18.79 17.68 9.26
C LEU A 35 -18.85 19.10 8.63
N PRO A 36 -19.13 20.15 9.41
CA PRO A 36 -19.15 21.51 8.90
C PRO A 36 -17.85 21.89 8.19
N GLU A 37 -17.91 22.70 7.12
CA GLU A 37 -16.72 23.13 6.38
C GLU A 37 -15.71 23.91 7.26
N LYS A 38 -16.23 24.65 8.24
CA LYS A 38 -15.45 25.36 9.25
C LYS A 38 -14.92 24.47 10.38
N TRP A 39 -15.23 23.18 10.38
CA TRP A 39 -14.70 22.25 11.38
C TRP A 39 -13.17 22.24 11.29
N ARG A 40 -12.54 22.07 12.44
CA ARG A 40 -11.08 22.06 12.60
C ARG A 40 -10.69 20.86 13.42
N CYS A 41 -9.54 20.28 13.11
CA CYS A 41 -8.94 19.23 13.92
C CYS A 41 -8.88 19.69 15.39
N PRO A 42 -9.42 18.93 16.35
CA PRO A 42 -9.43 19.29 17.76
C PRO A 42 -8.03 19.30 18.39
N GLU A 43 -7.07 18.59 17.79
CA GLU A 43 -5.70 18.50 18.31
C GLU A 43 -4.77 19.61 17.76
N CYS A 44 -4.87 19.94 16.48
CA CYS A 44 -3.92 20.87 15.84
C CYS A 44 -4.54 22.07 15.13
N GLY A 45 -5.87 22.14 15.04
CA GLY A 45 -6.57 23.24 14.38
C GLY A 45 -6.48 23.24 12.86
N SER A 46 -5.97 22.18 12.22
CA SER A 46 -5.97 22.06 10.76
C SER A 46 -7.39 21.97 10.19
N ASN A 47 -7.53 22.32 8.92
CA ASN A 47 -8.77 22.22 8.17
C ASN A 47 -9.12 20.74 7.83
N LYS A 48 -10.35 20.50 7.34
CA LYS A 48 -10.85 19.16 6.92
C LYS A 48 -10.10 18.57 5.72
N ASP A 49 -9.55 19.42 4.85
CA ASP A 49 -8.76 19.02 3.67
C ASP A 49 -7.45 18.31 4.06
N MET A 50 -6.96 18.55 5.27
CA MET A 50 -5.81 17.86 5.85
C MET A 50 -6.17 16.50 6.45
N PHE A 51 -7.32 15.92 6.12
CA PHE A 51 -7.71 14.58 6.56
C PHE A 51 -7.77 13.60 5.40
N GLN A 52 -7.37 12.37 5.68
CA GLN A 52 -7.44 11.26 4.74
C GLN A 52 -8.13 10.06 5.38
N PRO A 53 -8.77 9.17 4.58
CA PRO A 53 -9.29 7.91 5.08
C PRO A 53 -8.21 7.09 5.79
N CYS A 54 -8.55 6.51 6.93
CA CYS A 54 -7.66 5.60 7.64
C CYS A 54 -7.40 4.32 6.83
N SER A 55 -6.14 4.03 6.49
CA SER A 55 -5.70 2.71 5.99
C SER A 55 -5.77 1.66 7.10
N CYS A 56 -5.60 0.38 6.80
CA CYS A 56 -5.63 -0.60 7.88
C CYS A 56 -4.48 -0.45 8.88
N VAL A 57 -3.34 0.04 8.41
CA VAL A 57 -2.13 0.23 9.22
C VAL A 57 -2.35 1.39 10.19
N SER A 58 -3.03 2.45 9.75
CA SER A 58 -3.46 3.58 10.58
C SER A 58 -4.28 3.17 11.80
N LEU A 59 -5.15 2.16 11.63
CA LEU A 59 -6.05 1.67 12.67
C LEU A 59 -5.29 0.83 13.69
N SER A 60 -4.33 0.01 13.27
CA SER A 60 -3.54 -0.83 14.18
C SER A 60 -2.64 -0.02 15.11
N ILE A 61 -2.08 1.10 14.65
CA ILE A 61 -1.21 2.00 15.44
C ILE A 61 -2.05 2.85 16.41
N TYR A 62 -3.22 3.30 15.98
CA TYR A 62 -4.15 4.07 16.81
C TYR A 62 -4.81 3.22 17.90
N GLU A 63 -5.26 2.00 17.56
CA GLU A 63 -5.86 1.07 18.52
C GLU A 63 -4.88 0.62 19.62
N GLN A 64 -3.56 0.70 19.38
CA GLN A 64 -2.52 0.41 20.38
C GLN A 64 -2.23 1.58 21.34
N THR A 65 -2.56 2.82 20.97
CA THR A 65 -2.15 4.03 21.70
C THR A 65 -3.28 4.74 22.45
N CYS A 66 -4.55 4.35 22.23
CA CYS A 66 -5.72 4.88 22.91
C CYS A 66 -6.53 3.76 23.60
N VAL A 67 -6.83 3.96 24.89
CA VAL A 67 -7.59 3.16 25.88
C VAL A 67 -8.55 2.08 25.31
N PRO A 68 -8.62 0.87 25.91
CA PRO A 68 -9.35 -0.29 25.39
C PRO A 68 -10.84 -0.02 25.21
N HIS A 69 -11.29 0.08 23.96
CA HIS A 69 -12.72 0.06 23.65
C HIS A 69 -13.16 -1.38 23.35
N ALA A 70 -14.14 -1.83 24.11
CA ALA A 70 -14.68 -3.19 24.09
C ALA A 70 -15.10 -3.58 22.67
N LYS A 71 -14.53 -4.69 22.17
CA LYS A 71 -14.89 -5.29 20.87
C LYS A 71 -16.34 -5.77 20.91
N THR A 72 -17.25 -5.03 20.28
CA THR A 72 -18.58 -5.55 19.92
C THR A 72 -18.39 -6.50 18.74
N LYS A 73 -18.32 -7.81 18.98
CA LYS A 73 -18.35 -8.83 17.92
C LYS A 73 -19.72 -8.79 17.24
N GLN A 74 -19.84 -8.16 16.07
CA GLN A 74 -20.95 -8.48 15.18
C GLN A 74 -20.71 -9.87 14.59
N ALA A 75 -21.76 -10.70 14.59
CA ALA A 75 -21.76 -11.99 13.94
C ALA A 75 -21.75 -11.78 12.42
N VAL A 76 -20.60 -11.93 11.79
CA VAL A 76 -20.46 -11.90 10.34
C VAL A 76 -20.73 -13.31 9.83
N THR A 77 -21.71 -13.47 8.95
CA THR A 77 -21.96 -14.76 8.28
C THR A 77 -20.78 -15.06 7.36
N ALA A 78 -20.05 -16.15 7.63
CA ALA A 78 -18.90 -16.55 6.84
C ALA A 78 -19.32 -16.83 5.39
N LEU A 79 -18.59 -16.26 4.43
CA LEU A 79 -18.76 -16.55 3.01
C LEU A 79 -17.51 -17.30 2.53
N THR A 80 -17.64 -18.60 2.27
CA THR A 80 -16.52 -19.41 1.79
C THR A 80 -16.22 -19.04 0.34
N ARG A 81 -15.08 -18.37 0.10
CA ARG A 81 -14.65 -17.97 -1.25
C ARG A 81 -13.87 -19.07 -2.01
N GLY A 82 -13.66 -20.21 -1.36
CA GLY A 82 -12.99 -21.38 -1.96
C GLY A 82 -11.47 -21.23 -2.05
N PHE A 83 -10.86 -20.35 -1.26
CA PHE A 83 -9.40 -20.25 -1.16
C PHE A 83 -8.82 -21.57 -0.63
N THR A 84 -7.76 -22.03 -1.28
CA THR A 84 -7.02 -23.24 -0.88
C THR A 84 -5.60 -22.89 -0.47
N LYS A 85 -4.90 -23.86 0.11
CA LYS A 85 -3.50 -23.74 0.51
C LYS A 85 -2.58 -23.38 -0.66
N GLU A 86 -2.97 -23.79 -1.86
CA GLU A 86 -2.27 -23.62 -3.14
C GLU A 86 -2.64 -22.31 -3.85
N THR A 87 -3.67 -21.59 -3.39
CA THR A 87 -4.04 -20.30 -4.00
C THR A 87 -2.90 -19.29 -3.78
N SER A 88 -2.51 -18.59 -4.84
CA SER A 88 -1.49 -17.54 -4.79
C SER A 88 -1.99 -16.34 -3.98
N VAL A 89 -1.12 -15.78 -3.13
CA VAL A 89 -1.42 -14.57 -2.37
C VAL A 89 -1.76 -13.37 -3.28
N GLY A 90 -0.99 -13.20 -4.36
CA GLY A 90 -1.20 -12.15 -5.33
C GLY A 90 -2.52 -12.30 -6.08
N GLU A 91 -2.91 -13.52 -6.44
CA GLU A 91 -4.21 -13.77 -7.09
C GLU A 91 -5.39 -13.38 -6.20
N ILE A 92 -5.31 -13.67 -4.90
CA ILE A 92 -6.35 -13.31 -3.93
C ILE A 92 -6.55 -11.80 -3.92
N LEU A 93 -5.46 -11.02 -3.81
CA LEU A 93 -5.56 -9.56 -3.70
C LEU A 93 -5.84 -8.86 -5.03
N ALA A 94 -5.41 -9.44 -6.15
CA ALA A 94 -5.79 -8.92 -7.46
C ALA A 94 -7.31 -9.02 -7.68
N LYS A 95 -7.93 -10.11 -7.22
CA LYS A 95 -9.37 -10.36 -7.35
C LYS A 95 -10.20 -9.73 -6.24
N TYR A 96 -9.62 -9.60 -5.04
CA TYR A 96 -10.29 -9.13 -3.83
C TYR A 96 -9.37 -8.18 -3.05
N PRO A 97 -9.17 -6.94 -3.53
CA PRO A 97 -8.21 -6.00 -2.92
C PRO A 97 -8.54 -5.64 -1.46
N GLY A 98 -9.82 -5.73 -1.07
CA GLY A 98 -10.28 -5.54 0.31
C GLY A 98 -9.63 -6.46 1.36
N TYR A 99 -8.97 -7.55 0.95
CA TYR A 99 -8.20 -8.39 1.88
C TYR A 99 -6.81 -7.87 2.19
N ALA A 100 -6.27 -6.86 1.48
CA ALA A 100 -4.89 -6.38 1.65
C ALA A 100 -4.56 -6.12 3.12
N CYS A 101 -5.48 -5.43 3.80
CA CYS A 101 -5.47 -5.18 5.24
C CYS A 101 -5.15 -6.41 6.10
N LEU A 102 -5.78 -7.54 5.78
CA LEU A 102 -5.63 -8.78 6.54
C LEU A 102 -4.24 -9.38 6.37
N PHE A 103 -3.68 -9.29 5.18
CA PHE A 103 -2.33 -9.76 4.86
C PHE A 103 -1.29 -8.88 5.55
N GLU A 104 -1.44 -7.55 5.51
CA GLU A 104 -0.57 -6.59 6.20
C GLU A 104 -0.54 -6.83 7.71
N GLN A 105 -1.71 -6.98 8.34
CA GLN A 105 -1.81 -7.29 9.78
C GLN A 105 -1.20 -8.62 10.17
N SER A 106 -1.10 -9.55 9.22
CA SER A 106 -0.52 -10.88 9.43
C SER A 106 0.96 -10.91 9.02
N GLY A 107 1.50 -9.78 8.55
CA GLY A 107 2.87 -9.63 8.08
C GLY A 107 3.18 -10.43 6.82
N ILE A 108 2.17 -10.88 6.08
CA ILE A 108 2.34 -11.66 4.84
C ILE A 108 2.64 -10.71 3.69
N ASP A 109 3.80 -10.89 3.05
CA ASP A 109 4.19 -10.17 1.85
C ASP A 109 3.38 -10.66 0.64
N TYR A 110 2.60 -9.75 0.05
CA TYR A 110 1.77 -9.98 -1.13
C TYR A 110 2.17 -9.14 -2.35
N CYS A 111 3.12 -8.21 -2.18
CA CYS A 111 3.54 -7.32 -3.24
C CYS A 111 4.65 -7.99 -4.06
N CYS A 112 5.80 -8.24 -3.46
CA CYS A 112 6.92 -8.97 -4.08
C CYS A 112 6.73 -10.49 -3.94
N GLY A 113 6.27 -10.93 -2.78
CA GLY A 113 5.99 -12.33 -2.46
C GLY A 113 4.70 -12.89 -3.07
N GLY A 114 3.97 -12.11 -3.88
CA GLY A 114 2.61 -12.45 -4.33
C GLY A 114 2.48 -13.79 -5.08
N LYS A 115 3.54 -14.27 -5.74
CA LYS A 115 3.55 -15.59 -6.39
C LYS A 115 3.51 -16.78 -5.43
N ALA A 116 3.87 -16.58 -4.16
CA ALA A 116 3.82 -17.62 -3.15
C ALA A 116 2.37 -18.07 -2.91
N THR A 117 2.21 -19.36 -2.64
CA THR A 117 0.94 -19.93 -2.18
C THR A 117 0.63 -19.48 -0.76
N LEU A 118 -0.65 -19.51 -0.36
CA LEU A 118 -1.06 -19.24 1.02
C LEU A 118 -0.30 -20.10 2.03
N ALA A 119 -0.05 -21.37 1.72
CA ALA A 119 0.72 -22.26 2.58
C ALA A 119 2.16 -21.79 2.78
N GLU A 120 2.88 -21.48 1.70
CA GLU A 120 4.26 -20.99 1.77
C GLU A 120 4.33 -19.65 2.50
N ALA A 121 3.42 -18.73 2.20
CA ALA A 121 3.37 -17.41 2.81
C ALA A 121 3.08 -17.49 4.32
N CYS A 122 2.13 -18.32 4.73
CA CYS A 122 1.84 -18.58 6.15
C CYS A 122 3.02 -19.26 6.85
N GLN A 123 3.65 -20.26 6.20
CA GLN A 123 4.80 -20.98 6.75
C GLN A 123 5.97 -20.02 7.05
N ARG A 124 6.30 -19.10 6.13
CA ARG A 124 7.35 -18.08 6.32
C ARG A 124 7.11 -17.18 7.53
N LYS A 125 5.85 -17.04 7.96
CA LYS A 125 5.43 -16.21 9.10
C LYS A 125 5.07 -17.01 10.35
N GLY A 126 5.22 -18.35 10.30
CA GLY A 126 4.84 -19.23 11.41
C GLY A 126 3.33 -19.26 11.69
N LEU A 127 2.50 -18.99 10.67
CA LEU A 127 1.05 -18.97 10.77
C LEU A 127 0.44 -20.33 10.37
N ASP A 128 -0.64 -20.71 11.04
CA ASP A 128 -1.46 -21.86 10.62
C ASP A 128 -2.32 -21.49 9.42
N VAL A 129 -2.06 -22.13 8.27
CA VAL A 129 -2.74 -21.80 7.01
C VAL A 129 -4.24 -22.05 7.06
N ASP A 130 -4.69 -23.10 7.76
CA ASP A 130 -6.12 -23.43 7.86
C ASP A 130 -6.87 -22.40 8.73
N ALA A 131 -6.25 -21.92 9.80
CA ALA A 131 -6.76 -20.83 10.61
C ALA A 131 -6.78 -19.51 9.83
N PHE A 132 -5.76 -19.26 9.00
CA PHE A 132 -5.72 -18.05 8.18
C PHE A 132 -6.77 -18.06 7.07
N ILE A 133 -7.00 -19.19 6.40
CA ILE A 133 -8.11 -19.36 5.43
C ILE A 133 -9.47 -19.12 6.11
N LYS A 134 -9.68 -19.67 7.32
CA LYS A 134 -10.89 -19.36 8.09
C LYS A 134 -11.00 -17.86 8.40
N LYS A 135 -9.89 -17.18 8.68
CA LYS A 135 -9.86 -15.73 8.90
C LYS A 135 -10.26 -14.96 7.63
N LEU A 136 -9.84 -15.42 6.45
CA LEU A 136 -10.26 -14.90 5.15
C LEU A 136 -11.77 -15.11 4.90
N ASP A 137 -12.30 -16.29 5.19
CA ASP A 137 -13.72 -16.59 5.03
C ASP A 137 -14.63 -15.79 5.98
N LEU A 138 -14.12 -15.48 7.18
CA LEU A 138 -14.80 -14.65 8.18
C LEU A 138 -14.67 -13.16 7.88
N ALA A 139 -13.57 -12.74 7.25
CA ALA A 139 -13.42 -11.41 6.70
C ALA A 139 -14.32 -11.30 5.46
N SER A 140 -15.61 -11.06 5.69
CA SER A 140 -16.55 -10.74 4.61
C SER A 140 -16.15 -9.41 3.99
N SER A 141 -15.34 -9.43 2.95
CA SER A 141 -15.27 -8.35 1.99
C SER A 141 -15.96 -8.83 0.71
N GLU A 142 -17.12 -8.28 0.35
CA GLU A 142 -17.45 -8.11 -1.08
C GLU A 142 -16.32 -7.30 -1.75
N ASN A 143 -16.35 -6.98 -3.04
CA ASN A 143 -15.58 -5.81 -3.47
C ASN A 143 -16.23 -4.61 -2.76
N VAL A 144 -15.88 -4.36 -1.48
CA VAL A 144 -16.51 -3.39 -0.59
C VAL A 144 -16.04 -2.01 -0.99
N ASN A 145 -16.40 -1.60 -2.21
CA ASN A 145 -16.53 -0.22 -2.70
C ASN A 145 -16.64 -0.09 -4.23
N GLY A 146 -16.80 -1.17 -5.01
CA GLY A 146 -16.64 -1.02 -6.45
C GLY A 146 -15.20 -0.62 -6.83
N GLU A 147 -14.22 -1.09 -6.04
CA GLU A 147 -12.82 -1.10 -6.49
C GLU A 147 -12.74 -1.79 -7.84
N GLN A 148 -12.13 -1.08 -8.79
CA GLN A 148 -11.98 -1.54 -10.15
C GLN A 148 -11.18 -2.85 -10.18
N ASP A 149 -11.71 -3.85 -10.87
CA ASP A 149 -10.98 -5.08 -11.16
C ASP A 149 -9.88 -4.79 -12.19
N TRP A 150 -8.70 -4.46 -11.68
CA TRP A 150 -7.53 -4.12 -12.48
C TRP A 150 -7.02 -5.30 -13.32
N THR A 151 -7.44 -6.54 -13.05
CA THR A 151 -7.08 -7.70 -13.88
C THR A 151 -7.74 -7.64 -15.26
N ARG A 152 -8.83 -6.88 -15.39
CA ARG A 152 -9.62 -6.75 -16.63
C ARG A 152 -9.46 -5.39 -17.33
N ALA A 153 -8.91 -4.39 -16.64
CA ALA A 153 -8.63 -3.07 -17.21
C ALA A 153 -7.57 -3.15 -18.33
N SER A 154 -7.54 -2.20 -19.25
CA SER A 154 -6.43 -2.10 -20.21
C SER A 154 -5.11 -1.84 -19.48
N LEU A 155 -3.98 -2.23 -20.07
CA LEU A 155 -2.66 -1.92 -19.51
C LEU A 155 -2.47 -0.40 -19.43
N LYS A 156 -2.97 0.32 -20.45
CA LYS A 156 -3.00 1.79 -20.44
C LYS A 156 -3.74 2.35 -19.23
N ASP A 157 -4.99 1.95 -19.00
CA ASP A 157 -5.79 2.48 -17.87
C ASP A 157 -5.13 2.16 -16.52
N LEU A 158 -4.52 0.97 -16.40
CA LEU A 158 -3.79 0.60 -15.19
C LEU A 158 -2.53 1.46 -15.00
N THR A 159 -1.75 1.73 -16.04
CA THR A 159 -0.61 2.66 -15.94
C THR A 159 -1.03 4.08 -15.59
N GLU A 160 -2.12 4.59 -16.17
CA GLU A 160 -2.66 5.91 -15.82
C GLU A 160 -3.14 5.97 -14.36
N HIS A 161 -3.75 4.89 -13.87
CA HIS A 161 -4.11 4.77 -12.46
C HIS A 161 -2.89 4.76 -11.54
N LEU A 162 -1.83 4.00 -11.87
CA LEU A 162 -0.60 3.95 -11.09
C LEU A 162 0.05 5.33 -10.96
N LEU A 163 0.05 6.11 -12.04
CA LEU A 163 0.54 7.48 -12.04
C LEU A 163 -0.26 8.38 -11.08
N VAL A 164 -1.57 8.44 -11.27
CA VAL A 164 -2.43 9.41 -10.58
C VAL A 164 -2.70 9.01 -9.12
N ALA A 165 -2.88 7.72 -8.85
CA ALA A 165 -3.24 7.23 -7.53
C ALA A 165 -2.04 6.95 -6.63
N TYR A 166 -0.84 6.72 -7.20
CA TYR A 166 0.34 6.36 -6.44
C TYR A 166 1.53 7.31 -6.69
N HIS A 167 2.04 7.46 -7.91
CA HIS A 167 3.28 8.22 -8.14
C HIS A 167 3.16 9.71 -7.80
N ASP A 168 2.08 10.35 -8.27
CA ASP A 168 1.83 11.77 -8.03
C ASP A 168 1.73 12.11 -6.52
N PRO A 169 0.89 11.44 -5.72
CA PRO A 169 0.87 11.68 -4.28
C PRO A 169 2.14 11.21 -3.57
N LEU A 170 2.79 10.14 -4.02
CA LEU A 170 4.01 9.61 -3.39
C LEU A 170 5.14 10.66 -3.37
N ARG A 171 5.35 11.42 -4.45
CA ARG A 171 6.37 12.48 -4.48
C ARG A 171 6.20 13.53 -3.38
N LEU A 172 4.95 13.92 -3.15
CA LEU A 172 4.60 14.89 -2.10
C LEU A 172 4.82 14.28 -0.72
N GLU A 173 4.40 13.03 -0.54
CA GLU A 173 4.54 12.31 0.73
C GLU A 173 6.00 12.01 1.07
N LEU A 174 6.83 11.59 0.11
CA LEU A 174 8.28 11.40 0.30
C LEU A 174 8.95 12.68 0.81
N SER A 175 8.64 13.82 0.17
CA SER A 175 9.19 15.12 0.58
C SER A 175 8.71 15.53 1.98
N ARG A 176 7.43 15.29 2.29
CA ARG A 176 6.84 15.60 3.60
C ARG A 176 7.44 14.73 4.71
N ILE A 177 7.59 13.43 4.46
CA ILE A 177 8.16 12.49 5.43
C ILE A 177 9.64 12.78 5.66
N GLN A 178 10.42 13.14 4.64
CA GLN A 178 11.82 13.56 4.79
C GLN A 178 11.94 14.75 5.77
N ALA A 179 11.09 15.76 5.64
CA ALA A 179 11.09 16.89 6.57
C ALA A 179 10.73 16.47 8.01
N LEU A 180 9.89 15.45 8.17
CA LEU A 180 9.52 14.91 9.48
C LEU A 180 10.65 14.07 10.08
N THR A 181 11.32 13.21 9.30
CA THR A 181 12.45 12.39 9.78
C THR A 181 13.59 13.28 10.25
N GLU A 182 13.99 14.29 9.47
CA GLU A 182 15.00 15.29 9.84
C GLU A 182 14.68 15.98 11.17
N LYS A 183 13.45 16.49 11.29
CA LYS A 183 13.02 17.22 12.48
C LYS A 183 13.00 16.34 13.73
N VAL A 184 12.52 15.10 13.60
CA VAL A 184 12.48 14.15 14.72
C VAL A 184 13.89 13.70 15.09
N ALA A 185 14.74 13.36 14.13
CA ALA A 185 16.13 13.00 14.38
C ALA A 185 16.90 14.14 15.08
N GLN A 186 16.75 15.38 14.59
CA GLN A 186 17.40 16.55 15.18
C GLN A 186 16.96 16.81 16.62
N THR A 187 15.66 16.67 16.92
CA THR A 187 15.09 17.02 18.23
C THR A 187 15.22 15.88 19.25
N HIS A 188 15.00 14.65 18.80
CA HIS A 188 14.86 13.46 19.65
C HIS A 188 16.04 12.50 19.56
N GLY A 189 16.94 12.63 18.57
CA GLY A 189 18.00 11.66 18.28
C GLY A 189 18.96 11.34 19.43
N ARG A 190 19.12 12.23 20.42
CA ARG A 190 19.89 11.93 21.64
C ARG A 190 19.23 10.88 22.53
N ARG A 191 17.90 10.90 22.62
CA ARG A 191 17.11 9.92 23.41
C ARG A 191 16.65 8.74 22.56
N HIS A 192 16.47 8.98 21.26
CA HIS A 192 15.99 8.04 20.26
C HIS A 192 17.00 7.93 19.11
N PRO A 193 18.19 7.34 19.34
CA PRO A 193 19.21 7.21 18.30
C PRO A 193 18.73 6.43 17.09
N GLU A 194 17.76 5.53 17.25
CA GLU A 194 17.08 4.82 16.16
C GLU A 194 16.46 5.78 15.14
N MET A 195 16.04 6.99 15.55
CA MET A 195 15.45 7.97 14.64
C MET A 195 16.47 8.69 13.76
N ILE A 196 17.76 8.65 14.13
CA ILE A 196 18.84 9.10 13.24
C ILE A 196 19.01 8.08 12.12
N GLU A 197 19.02 6.79 12.47
CA GLU A 197 19.11 5.70 11.48
C GLU A 197 17.91 5.66 10.54
N VAL A 198 16.69 5.92 11.06
CA VAL A 198 15.47 6.05 10.22
C VAL A 198 15.58 7.23 9.26
N GLU A 199 16.15 8.36 9.67
CA GLU A 199 16.32 9.52 8.80
C GLU A 199 17.29 9.23 7.65
N GLU A 200 18.47 8.68 7.96
CA GLU A 200 19.46 8.31 6.95
C GLU A 200 18.93 7.25 5.97
N LEU A 201 18.18 6.27 6.48
CA LEU A 201 17.55 5.22 5.68
C LEU A 201 16.46 5.81 4.78
N PHE A 202 15.61 6.67 5.32
CA PHE A 202 14.53 7.29 4.56
C PHE A 202 15.05 8.21 3.45
N ALA A 203 16.14 8.94 3.70
CA ALA A 203 16.76 9.80 2.70
C ALA A 203 17.22 9.00 1.47
N ARG A 204 17.88 7.85 1.68
CA ARG A 204 18.27 6.94 0.58
C ARG A 204 17.07 6.34 -0.12
N PHE A 205 16.11 5.82 0.65
CA PHE A 205 14.87 5.26 0.12
C PHE A 205 14.16 6.26 -0.81
N LYS A 206 14.04 7.52 -0.38
CA LYS A 206 13.44 8.60 -1.18
C LYS A 206 14.13 8.78 -2.53
N GLU A 207 15.47 8.90 -2.55
CA GLU A 207 16.23 9.09 -3.78
C GLU A 207 16.03 7.91 -4.75
N GLU A 208 16.05 6.69 -4.21
CA GLU A 208 15.82 5.47 -4.99
C GLU A 208 14.40 5.42 -5.57
N GLN A 209 13.37 5.74 -4.78
CA GLN A 209 11.98 5.75 -5.26
C GLN A 209 11.74 6.85 -6.32
N GLU A 210 12.36 8.03 -6.17
CA GLU A 210 12.24 9.12 -7.15
C GLU A 210 12.87 8.73 -8.50
N LEU A 211 14.03 8.06 -8.48
CA LEU A 211 14.67 7.54 -9.69
C LEU A 211 13.93 6.33 -10.28
N HIS A 212 13.39 5.46 -9.42
CA HIS A 212 12.57 4.31 -9.81
C HIS A 212 11.36 4.76 -10.64
N MET A 213 10.53 5.65 -10.08
CA MET A 213 9.35 6.18 -10.78
C MET A 213 9.71 6.83 -12.11
N GLN A 214 10.84 7.55 -12.21
CA GLN A 214 11.26 8.15 -13.49
C GLN A 214 11.53 7.10 -14.58
N LYS A 215 12.14 5.96 -14.23
CA LYS A 215 12.38 4.87 -15.19
C LYS A 215 11.06 4.27 -15.65
N GLU A 216 10.10 4.13 -14.74
CA GLU A 216 8.79 3.63 -15.10
C GLU A 216 8.04 4.58 -16.03
N GLU A 217 7.95 5.84 -15.64
CA GLU A 217 7.18 6.88 -16.32
C GLU A 217 7.73 7.24 -17.70
N LEU A 218 9.05 7.35 -17.81
CA LEU A 218 9.70 7.83 -19.04
C LEU A 218 9.98 6.69 -20.01
N ILE A 219 10.12 5.46 -19.51
CA ILE A 219 10.56 4.31 -20.31
C ILE A 219 9.56 3.16 -20.24
N LEU A 220 9.37 2.54 -19.08
CA LEU A 220 8.65 1.26 -18.99
C LEU A 220 7.16 1.37 -19.33
N PHE A 221 6.42 2.30 -18.69
CA PHE A 221 4.98 2.47 -18.93
C PHE A 221 4.68 2.87 -20.38
N PRO A 222 5.41 3.82 -21.02
CA PRO A 222 5.27 4.07 -22.45
C PRO A 222 5.50 2.81 -23.31
N SER A 223 6.50 1.99 -22.99
CA SER A 223 6.75 0.73 -23.69
C SER A 223 5.61 -0.29 -23.50
N ILE A 224 5.07 -0.42 -22.29
CA ILE A 224 3.91 -1.29 -21.99
C ILE A 224 2.67 -0.84 -22.79
N CYS A 225 2.35 0.45 -22.79
CA CYS A 225 1.26 1.02 -23.57
C CYS A 225 1.46 0.82 -25.09
N ALA A 226 2.71 0.88 -25.55
CA ALA A 226 3.03 0.61 -26.95
C ALA A 226 2.84 -0.85 -27.33
N VAL A 227 3.12 -1.80 -26.43
CA VAL A 227 2.84 -3.23 -26.62
C VAL A 227 1.33 -3.46 -26.74
N GLU A 228 0.50 -2.85 -25.90
CA GLU A 228 -0.97 -2.98 -25.99
C GLU A 228 -1.53 -2.38 -27.30
N SER A 229 -1.17 -1.13 -27.60
CA SER A 229 -1.70 -0.40 -28.76
C SER A 229 -1.25 -0.98 -30.11
N LYS A 230 -0.02 -1.48 -30.22
CA LYS A 230 0.52 -2.06 -31.46
C LYS A 230 0.23 -3.55 -31.59
N LYS A 231 -0.62 -4.13 -30.72
CA LYS A 231 -0.83 -5.58 -30.61
C LYS A 231 0.51 -6.34 -30.60
N GLY A 232 1.44 -5.92 -29.74
CA GLY A 232 2.76 -6.53 -29.53
C GLY A 232 3.82 -6.31 -30.61
N ARG A 233 3.56 -5.53 -31.67
CA ARG A 233 4.57 -5.18 -32.69
C ARG A 233 5.51 -4.05 -32.25
N TYR A 234 5.96 -4.08 -31.00
CA TYR A 234 6.88 -3.08 -30.46
C TYR A 234 8.32 -3.48 -30.72
N THR A 235 9.02 -2.72 -31.57
CA THR A 235 10.45 -2.88 -31.89
C THR A 235 11.30 -1.79 -31.23
N GLY A 236 10.92 -1.29 -30.06
CA GLY A 236 11.65 -0.22 -29.39
C GLY A 236 13.13 -0.55 -29.16
N CYS A 237 13.95 0.48 -28.94
CA CYS A 237 15.38 0.35 -28.70
C CYS A 237 15.65 -0.36 -27.36
N GLY A 238 15.72 -1.69 -27.37
CA GLY A 238 16.01 -2.51 -26.20
C GLY A 238 15.34 -3.88 -26.31
N ASN A 239 15.99 -4.92 -25.77
CA ASN A 239 15.71 -6.34 -25.99
C ASN A 239 14.39 -6.86 -25.35
N GLY A 240 13.26 -6.19 -25.55
CA GLY A 240 11.94 -6.58 -25.00
C GLY A 240 11.60 -5.94 -23.65
N LEU A 241 10.60 -6.49 -22.96
CA LEU A 241 10.11 -5.98 -21.66
C LEU A 241 10.71 -6.73 -20.47
N GLU A 242 11.32 -7.90 -20.70
CA GLU A 242 11.81 -8.82 -19.68
C GLU A 242 12.86 -8.19 -18.77
N GLN A 243 13.90 -7.57 -19.36
CA GLN A 243 15.02 -7.00 -18.60
C GLN A 243 14.61 -5.74 -17.81
N PRO A 244 13.89 -4.76 -18.41
CA PRO A 244 13.37 -3.63 -17.65
C PRO A 244 12.46 -4.04 -16.49
N ILE A 245 11.53 -4.98 -16.71
CA ILE A 245 10.63 -5.47 -15.65
C ILE A 245 11.42 -6.19 -14.56
N ALA A 246 12.40 -7.04 -14.91
CA ALA A 246 13.24 -7.71 -13.92
C ALA A 246 14.03 -6.72 -13.06
N MET A 247 14.51 -5.61 -13.64
CA MET A 247 15.15 -4.54 -12.88
C MET A 247 14.16 -3.86 -11.92
N MET A 248 12.96 -3.50 -12.37
CA MET A 248 11.96 -2.87 -11.49
C MET A 248 11.55 -3.79 -10.34
N THR A 249 11.32 -5.08 -10.61
CA THR A 249 11.01 -6.05 -9.54
C THR A 249 12.14 -6.19 -8.52
N LYS A 250 13.41 -6.12 -8.94
CA LYS A 250 14.55 -6.12 -8.01
C LYS A 250 14.56 -4.88 -7.11
N GLU A 251 14.30 -3.72 -7.70
CA GLU A 251 14.22 -2.45 -6.95
C GLU A 251 13.02 -2.44 -5.99
N HIS A 252 11.91 -3.09 -6.35
CA HIS A 252 10.78 -3.32 -5.42
C HIS A 252 11.16 -4.19 -4.21
N ASP A 253 11.98 -5.22 -4.41
CA ASP A 253 12.48 -6.05 -3.32
C ASP A 253 13.38 -5.24 -2.37
N GLU A 254 14.23 -4.36 -2.92
CA GLU A 254 15.10 -3.46 -2.17
C GLU A 254 14.26 -2.44 -1.37
N ALA A 255 13.29 -1.78 -2.01
CA ALA A 255 12.34 -0.87 -1.36
C ALA A 255 11.56 -1.55 -0.22
N SER A 256 11.12 -2.80 -0.43
CA SER A 256 10.42 -3.58 0.59
C SER A 256 11.31 -3.92 1.78
N ALA A 257 12.60 -4.17 1.55
CA ALA A 257 13.57 -4.42 2.62
C ALA A 257 13.79 -3.17 3.48
N ASP A 258 13.89 -2.00 2.86
CA ASP A 258 14.04 -0.72 3.56
C ASP A 258 12.81 -0.35 4.39
N LEU A 259 11.60 -0.54 3.84
CA LEU A 259 10.35 -0.38 4.58
C LEU A 259 10.27 -1.31 5.79
N CYS A 260 10.65 -2.58 5.62
CA CYS A 260 10.72 -3.56 6.71
C CYS A 260 11.74 -3.13 7.79
N ARG A 261 12.90 -2.58 7.39
CA ARG A 261 13.90 -2.06 8.32
C ARG A 261 13.38 -0.85 9.09
N MET A 262 12.73 0.11 8.43
CA MET A 262 12.09 1.26 9.09
C MET A 262 11.00 0.80 10.08
N ARG A 263 10.18 -0.18 9.69
CA ARG A 263 9.19 -0.79 10.59
C ARG A 263 9.87 -1.39 11.82
N HIS A 264 10.97 -2.11 11.65
CA HIS A 264 11.68 -2.72 12.78
C HIS A 264 12.26 -1.67 13.73
N LEU A 265 12.97 -0.66 13.20
CA LEU A 265 13.57 0.41 13.98
C LEU A 265 12.56 1.21 14.80
N THR A 266 11.36 1.39 14.23
CA THR A 266 10.27 2.14 14.86
C THR A 266 9.36 1.27 15.74
N ASN A 267 9.77 0.04 16.05
CA ASN A 267 8.97 -0.93 16.79
C ASN A 267 7.55 -1.06 16.21
N SER A 268 7.45 -1.37 14.91
CA SER A 268 6.19 -1.42 14.17
C SER A 268 5.42 -0.11 14.16
N PHE A 269 6.15 0.99 14.01
CA PHE A 269 5.62 2.36 14.02
C PHE A 269 4.88 2.72 15.32
N THR A 270 5.20 2.06 16.44
CA THR A 270 4.59 2.35 17.74
C THR A 270 5.27 3.56 18.39
N PRO A 271 4.56 4.65 18.68
CA PRO A 271 5.14 5.82 19.32
C PRO A 271 5.61 5.51 20.76
N PRO A 272 6.83 5.95 21.15
CA PRO A 272 7.25 5.89 22.54
C PRO A 272 6.43 6.85 23.42
N ALA A 273 6.45 6.63 24.74
CA ALA A 273 5.62 7.38 25.69
C ALA A 273 5.90 8.90 25.69
N ASP A 274 7.12 9.31 25.35
CA ASP A 274 7.58 10.69 25.26
C ASP A 274 7.53 11.27 23.83
N ALA A 275 6.89 10.58 22.88
CA ALA A 275 6.71 11.05 21.52
C ALA A 275 5.83 12.31 21.47
N CYS A 276 6.37 13.39 20.90
CA CYS A 276 5.60 14.58 20.57
C CYS A 276 4.70 14.33 19.34
N ASN A 277 3.80 15.27 19.04
CA ASN A 277 2.87 15.15 17.91
C ASN A 277 3.59 15.01 16.55
N THR A 278 4.73 15.68 16.36
CA THR A 278 5.54 15.52 15.13
C THR A 278 6.13 14.12 15.02
N PHE A 279 6.57 13.52 16.12
CA PHE A 279 7.08 12.15 16.12
C PHE A 279 5.95 11.15 15.83
N LYS A 280 4.78 11.32 16.45
CA LYS A 280 3.60 10.50 16.13
C LYS A 280 3.19 10.62 14.65
N ALA A 281 3.19 11.84 14.12
CA ALA A 281 2.89 12.10 12.71
C ALA A 281 3.88 11.44 11.76
N LEU A 282 5.17 11.42 12.10
CA LEU A 282 6.18 10.70 11.33
C LEU A 282 5.89 9.19 11.29
N LEU A 283 5.73 8.57 12.46
CA LEU A 283 5.49 7.11 12.54
C LEU A 283 4.23 6.71 11.79
N TYR A 284 3.18 7.52 11.94
CA TYR A 284 1.96 7.36 11.16
C TYR A 284 2.21 7.41 9.65
N SER A 285 2.96 8.42 9.20
CA SER A 285 3.21 8.65 7.78
C SER A 285 4.06 7.53 7.17
N LEU A 286 5.06 7.02 7.89
CA LEU A 286 5.84 5.86 7.46
C LEU A 286 4.99 4.61 7.31
N ALA A 287 4.05 4.40 8.23
CA ALA A 287 3.15 3.26 8.20
C ALA A 287 2.14 3.34 7.04
N GLN A 288 1.65 4.55 6.74
CA GLN A 288 0.79 4.82 5.59
C GLN A 288 1.55 4.61 4.28
N LEU A 289 2.75 5.19 4.17
CA LEU A 289 3.64 5.03 3.02
C LEU A 289 3.88 3.55 2.71
N GLU A 290 4.20 2.75 3.71
CA GLU A 290 4.44 1.32 3.52
C GLU A 290 3.20 0.59 2.98
N SER A 291 2.01 0.88 3.51
CA SER A 291 0.74 0.34 2.99
C SER A 291 0.51 0.72 1.53
N ASP A 292 0.73 1.99 1.20
CA ASP A 292 0.50 2.50 -0.15
C ASP A 292 1.50 1.90 -1.14
N MET A 293 2.78 1.80 -0.75
CA MET A 293 3.83 1.13 -1.52
C MET A 293 3.49 -0.35 -1.76
N HIS A 294 3.03 -1.10 -0.76
CA HIS A 294 2.63 -2.49 -0.96
C HIS A 294 1.49 -2.63 -1.98
N GLN A 295 0.48 -1.75 -1.91
CA GLN A 295 -0.66 -1.78 -2.84
C GLN A 295 -0.28 -1.36 -4.26
N HIS A 296 0.62 -0.39 -4.39
CA HIS A 296 1.22 0.07 -5.65
C HIS A 296 2.01 -1.09 -6.29
N VAL A 297 3.05 -1.56 -5.62
CA VAL A 297 3.94 -2.62 -6.11
C VAL A 297 3.17 -3.91 -6.40
N HIS A 298 2.12 -4.21 -5.62
CA HIS A 298 1.25 -5.35 -5.91
C HIS A 298 0.59 -5.25 -7.30
N LYS A 299 0.04 -4.09 -7.65
CA LYS A 299 -0.59 -3.85 -8.96
C LYS A 299 0.41 -3.98 -10.09
N GLU A 300 1.67 -3.61 -9.86
CA GLU A 300 2.73 -3.78 -10.85
C GLU A 300 3.18 -5.23 -10.98
N ASN A 301 3.70 -5.81 -9.89
CA ASN A 301 4.32 -7.12 -9.88
C ASN A 301 3.33 -8.25 -10.18
N ASN A 302 2.06 -8.13 -9.77
CA ASN A 302 1.09 -9.21 -9.84
C ASN A 302 0.00 -8.99 -10.89
N ILE A 303 -0.12 -7.78 -11.46
CA ILE A 303 -1.14 -7.48 -12.48
C ILE A 303 -0.50 -6.90 -13.74
N LEU A 304 0.11 -5.71 -13.69
CA LEU A 304 0.60 -5.01 -14.87
C LEU A 304 1.72 -5.77 -15.57
N PHE A 305 2.81 -6.08 -14.86
CA PHE A 305 4.01 -6.66 -15.46
C PHE A 305 3.77 -8.06 -16.04
N PRO A 306 3.11 -9.01 -15.34
CA PRO A 306 2.82 -10.32 -15.92
C PRO A 306 1.95 -10.24 -17.17
N ARG A 307 0.94 -9.36 -17.17
CA ARG A 307 0.05 -9.18 -18.32
C ARG A 307 0.76 -8.54 -19.51
N ALA A 308 1.62 -7.55 -19.26
CA ALA A 308 2.44 -6.94 -20.30
C ALA A 308 3.41 -7.94 -20.94
N LEU A 309 4.10 -8.75 -20.13
CA LEU A 309 4.99 -9.82 -20.61
C LEU A 309 4.24 -10.88 -21.41
N HIS A 310 3.07 -11.31 -20.93
CA HIS A 310 2.25 -12.28 -21.65
C HIS A 310 1.83 -11.74 -23.02
N LEU A 311 1.37 -10.49 -23.09
CA LEU A 311 0.96 -9.85 -24.34
C LEU A 311 2.13 -9.67 -25.32
N PHE A 312 3.31 -9.29 -24.81
CA PHE A 312 4.52 -9.16 -25.61
C PHE A 312 4.96 -10.51 -26.21
N ASN A 313 5.03 -11.56 -25.37
CA ASN A 313 5.50 -12.89 -25.77
C ASN A 313 4.52 -13.65 -26.68
N ALA A 314 3.21 -13.41 -26.57
CA ALA A 314 2.23 -13.99 -27.47
C ALA A 314 2.47 -13.57 -28.93
N VAL A 315 2.90 -12.32 -29.14
CA VAL A 315 3.04 -11.74 -30.49
C VAL A 315 4.40 -12.05 -31.12
N THR A 316 5.47 -12.15 -30.33
CA THR A 316 6.79 -12.56 -30.82
C THR A 316 6.78 -13.99 -31.35
N ASN A 317 6.09 -14.91 -30.67
CA ASN A 317 5.94 -16.31 -31.10
C ASN A 317 5.13 -16.44 -32.41
N GLU A 318 4.05 -15.65 -32.60
CA GLU A 318 3.31 -15.61 -33.87
C GLU A 318 4.14 -15.05 -35.04
N SER A 319 5.02 -14.08 -34.75
CA SER A 319 5.90 -13.45 -35.76
C SER A 319 7.06 -14.37 -36.19
N GLN A 320 7.56 -15.23 -35.30
CA GLN A 320 8.58 -16.23 -35.61
C GLN A 320 8.01 -17.44 -36.37
N SER A 321 6.83 -17.93 -35.98
CA SER A 321 6.15 -19.05 -36.67
C SER A 321 5.77 -18.72 -38.12
N THR A 322 5.49 -17.46 -38.44
CA THR A 322 5.15 -17.02 -39.80
C THR A 322 6.38 -16.78 -40.68
N ALA A 323 7.54 -16.51 -40.07
CA ALA A 323 8.81 -16.32 -40.78
C ALA A 323 9.49 -17.66 -41.16
N GLU A 324 9.27 -18.74 -40.41
CA GLU A 324 9.77 -20.08 -40.72
C GLU A 324 8.89 -20.85 -41.73
N ALA A 325 7.70 -20.33 -42.03
CA ALA A 325 6.73 -20.95 -42.94
C ALA A 325 6.77 -20.40 -44.39
N VAL A 326 7.74 -19.52 -44.70
CA VAL A 326 7.96 -18.90 -46.02
C VAL A 326 9.36 -19.26 -46.52
#